data_AF-A0A0D6ABK8-F1
#
_entry.id   AF-A0A0D6ABK8-F1
#
_cell.length_a   1.000
_cell.length_b   1.000
_cell.length_c   1.000
_cell.angle_alpha   90.00
_cell.angle_beta   90.00
_cell.angle_gamma   90.00
#
_symmetry.space_group_name_H-M   'P 1'
#
loop_
_entity.id
_entity.type
_entity.pdbx_description
1 polymer ?
#
loop_
_entity_poly.entity_id
_entity_poly.type
_entity_poly.pdbx_seq_one_letter_code
_entity_poly.pdbx_strand_id
1 'polypeptide(L)'
;MNVTYNIPLVILSAIVAVAAGYFTIEMSREITLNKGLERWTWLIISAVTMGMGIWGMHFIAMTAFSIEPKITYDFVIVLISLVAAVAGCLQGLYIITQPLINKKILIAGSITMGSAIAGMHYIGMAAMRVSANISYDPLIFALSVLIAIVVSFAAIIIVIGLRTAKKDQTYTWKTILASLIMGGAVLSMHYTGMAAARFKINYGMIIEQTNMLDSGVIGFSIALAVLGMFAIVYVVLLNANWNRST
;
A
#
# COMPACT_ATOMS: atom_id res chain seq x y z
N MET A 1 -2.53 -19.92 20.98
CA MET A 1 -2.46 -20.39 19.58
C MET A 1 -1.09 -20.07 19.05
N ASN A 2 -0.47 -21.00 18.31
CA ASN A 2 0.84 -20.77 17.70
C ASN A 2 0.64 -19.95 16.43
N VAL A 3 0.69 -18.63 16.55
CA VAL A 3 0.81 -17.73 15.41
C VAL A 3 2.23 -17.84 14.90
N THR A 4 2.40 -18.13 13.61
CA THR A 4 3.71 -18.19 12.97
C THR A 4 3.76 -17.29 11.75
N TYR A 5 4.96 -16.81 11.44
CA TYR A 5 5.23 -15.97 10.28
C TYR A 5 6.30 -16.61 9.41
N ASN A 6 6.04 -16.67 8.11
CA ASN A 6 7.06 -16.98 7.12
C ASN A 6 7.94 -15.75 6.91
N ILE A 7 9.12 -15.74 7.53
CA ILE A 7 10.05 -14.59 7.51
C ILE A 7 10.42 -14.14 6.09
N PRO A 8 10.72 -15.03 5.11
CA PRO A 8 10.93 -14.61 3.72
C PRO A 8 9.79 -13.77 3.13
N LEU A 9 8.52 -14.14 3.37
CA LEU A 9 7.37 -13.39 2.88
C LEU A 9 7.19 -12.05 3.60
N VAL A 10 7.52 -11.98 4.89
CA VAL A 10 7.57 -10.71 5.65
C VAL A 10 8.61 -9.75 5.06
N ILE A 11 9.80 -10.27 4.73
CA ILE A 11 10.86 -9.45 4.10
C ILE A 11 10.42 -9.02 2.70
N LEU A 12 9.81 -9.92 1.92
CA LEU A 12 9.32 -9.58 0.58
C LEU A 12 8.25 -8.49 0.63
N SER A 13 7.29 -8.57 1.56
CA SER A 13 6.27 -7.54 1.72
C SER A 13 6.89 -6.18 2.08
N ALA A 14 7.92 -6.18 2.93
CA ALA A 14 8.67 -4.97 3.25
C ALA A 14 9.39 -4.37 2.04
N ILE A 15 10.04 -5.19 1.21
CA ILE A 15 10.67 -4.75 -0.04
C ILE A 15 9.63 -4.13 -0.97
N VAL A 16 8.46 -4.76 -1.13
CA VAL A 16 7.36 -4.26 -1.95
C VAL A 16 6.86 -2.90 -1.44
N ALA A 17 6.73 -2.73 -0.12
CA ALA A 17 6.33 -1.48 0.51
C ALA A 17 7.31 -0.33 0.20
N VAL A 18 8.60 -0.60 0.35
CA VAL A 18 9.67 0.38 0.10
C VAL A 18 9.74 0.72 -1.39
N ALA A 19 9.66 -0.27 -2.26
CA ALA A 19 9.64 -0.07 -3.71
C ALA A 19 8.44 0.80 -4.15
N ALA A 20 7.25 0.55 -3.60
CA ALA A 20 6.07 1.38 -3.85
C ALA A 20 6.30 2.85 -3.49
N GLY A 21 6.89 3.11 -2.32
CA GLY A 21 7.25 4.47 -1.89
C GLY A 21 8.27 5.12 -2.84
N TYR A 22 9.30 4.37 -3.25
CA TYR A 22 10.32 4.85 -4.18
C TYR A 22 9.71 5.27 -5.54
N PHE A 23 8.94 4.39 -6.17
CA PHE A 23 8.30 4.70 -7.45
C PHE A 23 7.33 5.87 -7.34
N THR A 24 6.59 5.96 -6.23
CA THR A 24 5.67 7.08 -6.00
C THR A 24 6.41 8.41 -5.97
N ILE A 25 7.57 8.49 -5.31
CA ILE A 25 8.37 9.72 -5.27
C ILE A 25 8.85 10.08 -6.68
N GLU A 26 9.45 9.13 -7.41
CA GLU A 26 9.95 9.38 -8.77
C GLU A 26 8.84 9.81 -9.72
N MET A 27 7.69 9.13 -9.70
CA MET A 27 6.58 9.44 -10.59
C MET A 27 5.82 10.71 -10.18
N SER A 28 5.81 11.08 -8.90
CA SER A 28 5.22 12.35 -8.45
C SER A 28 5.86 13.57 -9.13
N ARG A 29 7.15 13.45 -9.45
CA ARG A 29 7.92 14.44 -10.18
C ARG A 29 7.43 14.56 -11.63
N GLU A 30 7.18 13.43 -12.28
CA GLU A 30 6.59 13.37 -13.61
C GLU A 30 5.21 14.02 -13.67
N ILE A 31 4.39 13.87 -12.63
CA ILE A 31 3.08 14.56 -12.55
C ILE A 31 3.27 16.09 -12.53
N THR A 32 4.29 16.59 -11.82
CA THR A 32 4.54 18.04 -11.70
C THR A 32 5.21 18.65 -12.93
N LEU A 33 5.96 17.87 -13.70
CA LEU A 33 6.70 18.35 -14.88
C LEU A 33 5.83 18.42 -16.14
N ASN A 34 4.78 17.61 -16.22
CA ASN A 34 3.91 17.52 -17.39
C ASN A 34 2.59 18.30 -17.19
N LYS A 35 1.87 18.57 -18.28
CA LYS A 35 0.57 19.29 -18.30
C LYS A 35 -0.46 18.51 -19.12
N GLY A 36 -1.73 18.93 -19.05
CA GLY A 36 -2.80 18.35 -19.87
C GLY A 36 -2.96 16.84 -19.66
N LEU A 37 -3.08 16.09 -20.76
CA LEU A 37 -3.29 14.64 -20.74
C LEU A 37 -2.12 13.87 -20.13
N GLU A 38 -0.88 14.26 -20.43
CA GLU A 38 0.31 13.57 -19.89
C GLU A 38 0.37 13.63 -18.36
N ARG A 39 0.00 14.78 -17.78
CA ARG A 39 -0.13 14.90 -16.32
C ARG A 39 -1.11 13.89 -15.74
N TRP A 40 -2.27 13.73 -16.36
CA TRP A 40 -3.29 12.78 -15.91
C TRP A 40 -2.84 11.34 -16.08
N THR A 41 -2.16 11.02 -17.17
CA THR A 41 -1.56 9.69 -17.39
C THR A 41 -0.57 9.36 -16.27
N TRP A 42 0.37 10.25 -15.97
CA TRP A 42 1.32 10.04 -14.87
C TRP A 42 0.63 9.92 -13.52
N LEU A 43 -0.42 10.71 -13.27
CA LEU A 43 -1.17 10.63 -12.02
C LEU A 43 -1.87 9.27 -11.86
N ILE A 44 -2.54 8.79 -12.91
CA ILE A 44 -3.25 7.50 -12.88
C ILE A 44 -2.26 6.34 -12.71
N ILE A 45 -1.18 6.31 -13.50
CA ILE A 45 -0.17 5.25 -13.38
C ILE A 45 0.45 5.27 -11.98
N SER A 46 0.80 6.46 -11.45
CA SER A 46 1.37 6.58 -10.09
C SER A 46 0.41 6.06 -9.02
N ALA A 47 -0.88 6.39 -9.13
CA ALA A 47 -1.91 5.96 -8.20
C ALA A 47 -2.11 4.44 -8.23
N VAL A 48 -2.11 3.84 -9.42
CA VAL A 48 -2.18 2.39 -9.59
C VAL A 48 -0.93 1.73 -9.03
N THR A 49 0.27 2.25 -9.33
CA THR A 49 1.53 1.70 -8.81
C THR A 49 1.61 1.74 -7.29
N MET A 50 1.25 2.88 -6.67
CA MET A 50 1.23 3.02 -5.22
C MET A 50 0.15 2.12 -4.59
N GLY A 51 -1.07 2.14 -5.13
CA GLY A 51 -2.20 1.36 -4.63
C GLY A 51 -1.92 -0.14 -4.69
N MET A 52 -1.43 -0.64 -5.83
CA MET A 52 -0.98 -2.02 -6.01
C MET A 52 0.19 -2.38 -5.09
N GLY A 53 1.09 -1.44 -4.81
CA GLY A 53 2.19 -1.65 -3.86
C GLY A 53 1.73 -1.81 -2.40
N ILE A 54 0.83 -0.94 -1.93
CA ILE A 54 0.26 -1.01 -0.57
C ILE A 54 -0.61 -2.27 -0.42
N TRP A 55 -1.49 -2.52 -1.40
CA TRP A 55 -2.35 -3.71 -1.44
C TRP A 55 -1.52 -5.00 -1.56
N GLY A 56 -0.50 -4.98 -2.42
CA GLY A 56 0.41 -6.10 -2.61
C GLY A 56 1.20 -6.44 -1.36
N MET A 57 1.77 -5.42 -0.71
CA MET A 57 2.42 -5.59 0.60
C MET A 57 1.45 -6.24 1.60
N HIS A 58 0.22 -5.73 1.70
CA HIS A 58 -0.79 -6.25 2.63
C HIS A 58 -1.03 -7.75 2.40
N PHE A 59 -1.33 -8.19 1.18
CA PHE A 59 -1.62 -9.60 0.92
C PHE A 59 -0.39 -10.50 1.00
N ILE A 60 0.79 -10.03 0.60
CA ILE A 60 2.04 -10.79 0.79
C ILE A 60 2.30 -10.98 2.30
N ALA A 61 2.07 -9.96 3.13
CA ALA A 61 2.19 -10.07 4.59
C ALA A 61 1.10 -10.98 5.20
N MET A 62 -0.14 -10.92 4.71
CA MET A 62 -1.24 -11.80 5.14
C MET A 62 -0.96 -13.27 4.84
N THR A 63 -0.32 -13.56 3.72
CA THR A 63 0.07 -14.93 3.33
C THR A 63 1.31 -15.41 4.09
N ALA A 64 2.11 -14.50 4.63
CA ALA A 64 3.17 -14.82 5.59
C ALA A 64 2.60 -15.27 6.95
N PHE A 65 1.44 -14.73 7.35
CA PHE A 65 0.75 -15.11 8.57
C PHE A 65 0.08 -16.48 8.44
N SER A 66 0.35 -17.37 9.38
CA SER A 66 -0.19 -18.74 9.39
C SER A 66 -0.76 -19.12 10.75
N ILE A 67 -1.96 -19.68 10.72
CA ILE A 67 -2.68 -20.29 11.84
C ILE A 67 -3.34 -21.59 11.34
N GLU A 68 -3.58 -22.52 12.26
CA GLU A 68 -4.54 -23.61 12.04
C GLU A 68 -5.91 -23.07 12.49
N PRO A 69 -6.97 -23.07 11.66
CA PRO A 69 -7.19 -23.77 10.39
C PRO A 69 -6.79 -23.00 9.12
N LYS A 70 -6.81 -23.70 7.97
CA LYS A 70 -6.42 -23.16 6.65
C LYS A 70 -7.17 -21.86 6.31
N ILE A 71 -6.43 -20.89 5.80
CA ILE A 71 -6.93 -19.59 5.37
C ILE A 71 -7.18 -19.61 3.86
N THR A 72 -8.37 -19.19 3.45
CA THR A 72 -8.70 -18.82 2.07
C THR A 72 -9.17 -17.38 2.02
N TYR A 73 -9.35 -16.82 0.82
CA TYR A 73 -9.85 -15.46 0.64
C TYR A 73 -10.97 -15.38 -0.39
N ASP A 74 -11.91 -14.49 -0.13
CA ASP A 74 -12.95 -14.10 -1.05
C ASP A 74 -12.41 -13.16 -2.14
N PHE A 75 -12.34 -13.65 -3.38
CA PHE A 75 -11.73 -12.90 -4.48
C PHE A 75 -12.37 -11.52 -4.74
N VAL A 76 -13.69 -11.40 -4.56
CA VAL A 76 -14.39 -10.13 -4.84
C VAL A 76 -13.99 -9.07 -3.82
N ILE A 77 -13.94 -9.45 -2.53
CA ILE A 77 -13.55 -8.52 -1.46
C ILE A 77 -12.07 -8.15 -1.57
N VAL A 78 -11.22 -9.08 -2.01
CA VAL A 78 -9.81 -8.80 -2.36
C VAL A 78 -9.69 -7.72 -3.44
N LEU A 79 -10.55 -7.72 -4.46
CA LEU A 79 -10.57 -6.68 -5.49
C LEU A 79 -11.15 -5.36 -4.99
N ILE A 80 -12.18 -5.39 -4.15
CA ILE A 80 -12.74 -4.17 -3.53
C ILE A 80 -11.68 -3.45 -2.68
N SER A 81 -10.86 -4.19 -1.94
CA SER A 81 -9.77 -3.61 -1.16
C SER A 81 -8.71 -2.95 -2.04
N LEU A 82 -8.40 -3.52 -3.21
CA LEU A 82 -7.52 -2.89 -4.20
C LEU A 82 -8.07 -1.55 -4.69
N VAL A 83 -9.36 -1.50 -5.03
CA VAL A 83 -10.03 -0.25 -5.45
C VAL A 83 -9.92 0.83 -4.38
N ALA A 84 -10.13 0.46 -3.11
CA ALA A 84 -9.98 1.39 -1.99
C ALA A 84 -8.56 1.97 -1.89
N ALA A 85 -7.52 1.13 -2.04
CA ALA A 85 -6.14 1.59 -2.04
C ALA A 85 -5.82 2.52 -3.23
N VAL A 86 -6.21 2.14 -4.45
CA VAL A 86 -5.94 2.95 -5.65
C VAL A 86 -6.67 4.28 -5.57
N ALA A 87 -7.94 4.31 -5.13
CA ALA A 87 -8.71 5.54 -4.97
C ALA A 87 -8.08 6.49 -3.94
N GLY A 88 -7.64 5.96 -2.80
CA GLY A 88 -6.93 6.73 -1.78
C GLY A 88 -5.60 7.30 -2.29
N CYS A 89 -4.82 6.49 -3.01
CA CYS A 89 -3.55 6.94 -3.59
C CYS A 89 -3.77 7.99 -4.69
N LEU A 90 -4.79 7.82 -5.53
CA LEU A 90 -5.15 8.79 -6.58
C LEU A 90 -5.51 10.14 -5.98
N GLN A 91 -6.37 10.14 -4.96
CA GLN A 91 -6.75 11.36 -4.25
C GLN A 91 -5.53 12.02 -3.60
N GLY A 92 -4.71 11.25 -2.88
CA GLY A 92 -3.50 11.74 -2.24
C GLY A 92 -2.54 12.37 -3.25
N LEU A 93 -2.19 11.64 -4.30
CA LEU A 93 -1.30 12.12 -5.37
C LEU A 93 -1.85 13.36 -6.08
N TYR A 94 -3.16 13.42 -6.32
CA TYR A 94 -3.79 14.59 -6.91
C TYR A 94 -3.63 15.83 -6.02
N ILE A 95 -3.82 15.68 -4.71
CA ILE A 95 -3.68 16.78 -3.74
C ILE A 95 -2.21 17.22 -3.64
N ILE A 96 -1.29 16.28 -3.46
CA ILE A 96 0.13 16.59 -3.20
C ILE A 96 0.89 17.08 -4.42
N THR A 97 0.30 17.02 -5.62
CA THR A 97 0.90 17.51 -6.86
C THR A 97 0.31 18.85 -7.30
N GLN A 98 -0.57 19.47 -6.50
CA GLN A 98 -1.06 20.82 -6.75
C GLN A 98 0.01 21.88 -6.42
N PRO A 99 0.04 23.01 -7.15
CA PRO A 99 1.05 24.06 -6.95
C PRO A 99 0.94 24.75 -5.58
N LEU A 100 -0.27 24.94 -5.06
CA LEU A 100 -0.53 25.57 -3.76
C LEU A 100 -1.32 24.62 -2.87
N ILE A 101 -0.74 24.25 -1.73
CA ILE A 101 -1.38 23.39 -0.73
C ILE A 101 -1.39 24.15 0.60
N ASN A 102 -2.57 24.45 1.12
CA ASN A 102 -2.72 25.04 2.44
C ASN A 102 -2.78 23.93 3.53
N LYS A 103 -2.60 24.31 4.79
CA LYS A 103 -2.61 23.37 5.93
C LYS A 103 -3.93 22.59 6.05
N LYS A 104 -5.08 23.19 5.69
CA LYS A 104 -6.38 22.52 5.77
C LYS A 104 -6.49 21.36 4.77
N ILE A 105 -6.07 21.60 3.53
CA ILE A 105 -6.03 20.58 2.47
C ILE A 105 -5.06 19.46 2.83
N LEU A 106 -3.91 19.81 3.40
CA LEU A 106 -2.93 18.83 3.88
C LEU A 106 -3.53 17.88 4.93
N ILE A 107 -4.18 18.45 5.97
CA ILE A 107 -4.80 17.65 7.04
C ILE A 107 -5.94 16.81 6.47
N ALA A 108 -6.84 17.40 5.69
CA ALA A 108 -7.96 16.68 5.08
C ALA A 108 -7.48 15.54 4.18
N GLY A 109 -6.50 15.79 3.31
CA GLY A 109 -5.90 14.78 2.43
C GLY A 109 -5.22 13.66 3.20
N SER A 110 -4.58 13.97 4.34
CA SER A 110 -3.95 12.96 5.20
C SER A 110 -4.99 12.05 5.86
N ILE A 111 -6.10 12.64 6.33
CA ILE A 111 -7.21 11.89 6.94
C ILE A 111 -7.85 10.97 5.90
N THR A 112 -8.15 11.48 4.71
CA THR A 112 -8.83 10.68 3.67
C THR A 112 -7.93 9.59 3.11
N MET A 113 -6.65 9.89 2.84
CA MET A 113 -5.68 8.90 2.39
C MET A 113 -5.41 7.84 3.47
N GLY A 114 -5.23 8.26 4.73
CA GLY A 114 -5.06 7.34 5.85
C GLY A 114 -6.27 6.44 6.07
N SER A 115 -7.48 6.99 5.93
CA SER A 115 -8.73 6.24 5.99
C SER A 115 -8.85 5.23 4.85
N ALA A 116 -8.40 5.57 3.64
CA ALA A 116 -8.39 4.64 2.51
C ALA A 116 -7.36 3.51 2.70
N ILE A 117 -6.18 3.81 3.26
CA ILE A 117 -5.14 2.81 3.55
C ILE A 117 -5.60 1.86 4.66
N ALA A 118 -6.14 2.38 5.77
CA ALA A 118 -6.73 1.58 6.83
C ALA A 118 -7.95 0.79 6.32
N GLY A 119 -8.81 1.44 5.52
CA GLY A 119 -9.96 0.83 4.87
C GLY A 119 -9.56 -0.35 4.01
N MET A 120 -8.55 -0.21 3.14
CA MET A 120 -8.02 -1.32 2.35
C MET A 120 -7.55 -2.46 3.26
N HIS A 121 -6.81 -2.17 4.33
CA HIS A 121 -6.35 -3.20 5.27
C HIS A 121 -7.53 -3.97 5.88
N TYR A 122 -8.55 -3.28 6.39
CA TYR A 122 -9.68 -3.93 7.05
C TYR A 122 -10.66 -4.59 6.08
N ILE A 123 -10.84 -4.06 4.88
CA ILE A 123 -11.57 -4.75 3.79
C ILE A 123 -10.79 -6.02 3.39
N GLY A 124 -9.46 -5.96 3.30
CA GLY A 124 -8.60 -7.12 3.05
C GLY A 124 -8.72 -8.19 4.14
N MET A 125 -8.74 -7.78 5.41
CA MET A 125 -9.02 -8.67 6.54
C MET A 125 -10.43 -9.28 6.46
N ALA A 126 -11.44 -8.53 6.03
CA ALA A 126 -12.79 -9.03 5.85
C ALA A 126 -12.92 -10.01 4.66
N ALA A 127 -11.96 -10.00 3.73
CA ALA A 127 -11.86 -10.99 2.66
C ALA A 127 -11.36 -12.35 3.17
N MET A 128 -10.72 -12.39 4.34
CA MET A 128 -10.22 -13.63 4.94
C MET A 128 -11.38 -14.56 5.30
N ARG A 129 -11.25 -15.82 4.91
CA ARG A 129 -12.20 -16.88 5.17
C ARG A 129 -11.46 -18.00 5.88
N VAL A 130 -11.77 -18.16 7.16
CA VAL A 130 -11.12 -19.10 8.08
C VAL A 130 -12.17 -19.54 9.10
N SER A 131 -12.08 -20.77 9.63
CA SER A 131 -13.03 -21.28 10.64
C SER A 131 -12.72 -20.69 12.02
N ALA A 132 -12.65 -19.36 12.08
CA ALA A 132 -12.40 -18.59 13.28
C ALA A 132 -13.20 -17.28 13.21
N ASN A 133 -13.82 -16.90 14.32
CA ASN A 133 -14.38 -15.57 14.48
C ASN A 133 -13.23 -14.57 14.68
N ILE A 134 -13.17 -13.57 13.80
CA ILE A 134 -12.22 -12.45 13.92
C ILE A 134 -12.91 -11.33 14.69
N SER A 135 -12.31 -10.93 15.81
CA SER A 135 -12.72 -9.76 16.59
C SER A 135 -11.54 -8.82 16.73
N TYR A 136 -11.78 -7.53 16.94
CA TYR A 136 -10.72 -6.54 17.05
C TYR A 136 -10.68 -5.93 18.45
N ASP A 137 -9.48 -5.75 18.99
CA ASP A 137 -9.27 -4.89 20.14
C ASP A 137 -9.52 -3.42 19.72
N PRO A 138 -10.51 -2.71 20.30
CA PRO A 138 -10.87 -1.37 19.85
C PRO A 138 -9.74 -0.35 19.96
N LEU A 139 -8.86 -0.48 20.96
CA LEU A 139 -7.76 0.47 21.19
C LEU A 139 -6.66 0.29 20.16
N ILE A 140 -6.25 -0.95 19.91
CA ILE A 140 -5.21 -1.25 18.92
C ILE A 140 -5.72 -1.02 17.50
N PHE A 141 -7.02 -1.27 17.24
CA PHE A 141 -7.69 -0.91 16.00
C PHE A 141 -7.65 0.62 15.78
N ALA A 142 -8.05 1.41 16.77
CA ALA A 142 -8.01 2.88 16.64
C ALA A 142 -6.56 3.38 16.45
N LEU A 143 -5.59 2.75 17.11
CA LEU A 143 -4.18 3.06 16.96
C LEU A 143 -3.67 2.78 15.53
N SER A 144 -4.05 1.66 14.91
CA SER A 144 -3.64 1.36 13.53
C SER A 144 -4.17 2.42 12.54
N VAL A 145 -5.42 2.87 12.74
CA VAL A 145 -6.06 3.92 11.92
C VAL A 145 -5.34 5.25 12.12
N LEU A 146 -5.01 5.59 13.38
CA LEU A 146 -4.24 6.79 13.69
C LEU A 146 -2.85 6.75 13.03
N ILE A 147 -2.16 5.61 13.10
CA ILE A 147 -0.90 5.39 12.40
C ILE A 147 -1.11 5.64 10.90
N ALA A 148 -2.14 5.07 10.27
CA ALA A 148 -2.41 5.28 8.85
C ALA A 148 -2.52 6.77 8.47
N ILE A 149 -3.20 7.58 9.30
CA ILE A 149 -3.36 9.03 9.08
C ILE A 149 -2.03 9.76 9.26
N VAL A 150 -1.28 9.47 10.33
CA VAL A 150 0.03 10.11 10.61
C VAL A 150 1.04 9.77 9.52
N VAL A 151 1.05 8.51 9.08
CA VAL A 151 1.91 8.03 8.01
C VAL A 151 1.54 8.68 6.67
N SER A 152 0.26 8.84 6.38
CA SER A 152 -0.20 9.55 5.18
C SER A 152 0.25 11.01 5.21
N PHE A 153 0.13 11.68 6.37
CA PHE A 153 0.63 13.04 6.55
C PHE A 153 2.15 13.15 6.30
N ALA A 154 2.94 12.23 6.86
CA ALA A 154 4.38 12.19 6.65
C ALA A 154 4.73 11.95 5.17
N ALA A 155 4.07 11.00 4.52
CA ALA A 155 4.24 10.70 3.10
C ALA A 155 3.97 11.92 2.22
N ILE A 156 2.89 12.65 2.50
CA ILE A 156 2.56 13.88 1.77
C ILE A 156 3.67 14.93 1.91
N ILE A 157 4.17 15.17 3.13
CA ILE A 157 5.25 16.15 3.36
C ILE A 157 6.53 15.76 2.62
N ILE A 158 6.90 14.48 2.70
CA ILE A 158 8.08 13.93 2.01
C ILE A 158 7.98 14.18 0.50
N VAL A 159 6.84 13.84 -0.11
CA VAL A 159 6.64 14.02 -1.55
C VAL A 159 6.62 15.50 -1.93
N ILE A 160 5.97 16.37 -1.15
CA ILE A 160 5.98 17.82 -1.40
C ILE A 160 7.42 18.36 -1.39
N GLY A 161 8.26 17.89 -0.46
CA GLY A 161 9.66 18.33 -0.34
C GLY A 161 10.57 17.84 -1.46
N LEU A 162 10.27 16.68 -2.06
CA LEU A 162 11.11 16.06 -3.09
C LEU A 162 10.63 16.29 -4.53
N ARG A 163 9.34 16.55 -4.76
CA ARG A 163 8.77 16.70 -6.12
C ARG A 163 9.39 17.84 -6.93
N THR A 164 9.90 18.90 -6.29
CA THR A 164 10.57 20.03 -6.96
C THR A 164 12.08 20.06 -6.76
N ALA A 165 12.66 19.05 -6.10
CA ALA A 165 14.09 19.00 -5.83
C ALA A 165 14.90 18.73 -7.12
N LYS A 166 16.11 19.29 -7.20
CA LYS A 166 17.07 19.00 -8.28
C LYS A 166 17.56 17.55 -8.12
N LYS A 167 17.70 16.82 -9.24
CA LYS A 167 18.22 15.44 -9.25
C LYS A 167 19.74 15.46 -9.10
N ASP A 168 20.22 15.64 -7.88
CA ASP A 168 21.63 15.50 -7.50
C ASP A 168 21.85 14.25 -6.63
N GLN A 169 23.08 13.99 -6.20
CA GLN A 169 23.40 12.85 -5.32
C GLN A 169 22.63 12.91 -3.99
N THR A 170 22.33 14.12 -3.49
CA THR A 170 21.59 14.32 -2.24
C THR A 170 20.11 13.95 -2.41
N TYR A 171 19.53 14.22 -3.59
CA TYR A 171 18.18 13.79 -3.94
C TYR A 171 18.05 12.27 -3.92
N THR A 172 18.95 11.54 -4.58
CA THR A 172 18.91 10.07 -4.57
C THR A 172 18.93 9.53 -3.16
N TRP A 173 19.78 10.10 -2.30
CA TRP A 173 19.88 9.64 -0.92
C TRP A 173 18.60 9.92 -0.11
N LYS A 174 18.03 11.12 -0.28
CA LYS A 174 16.76 11.51 0.33
C LYS A 174 15.60 10.64 -0.16
N THR A 175 15.56 10.28 -1.44
CA THR A 175 14.51 9.41 -2.01
C THR A 175 14.56 8.01 -1.42
N ILE A 176 15.75 7.42 -1.24
CA ILE A 176 15.88 6.10 -0.60
C ILE A 176 15.49 6.17 0.89
N LEU A 177 15.94 7.20 1.61
CA LEU A 177 15.56 7.37 3.01
C LEU A 177 14.04 7.57 3.15
N ALA A 178 13.46 8.39 2.28
CA ALA A 178 12.03 8.64 2.21
C ALA A 178 11.23 7.35 1.91
N SER A 179 11.69 6.54 0.96
CA SER A 179 11.01 5.28 0.61
C SER A 179 11.08 4.25 1.73
N LEU A 180 12.20 4.19 2.47
CA LEU A 180 12.33 3.37 3.68
C LEU A 180 11.35 3.82 4.76
N ILE A 181 11.24 5.13 5.01
CA ILE A 181 10.28 5.69 5.97
C ILE A 181 8.85 5.35 5.54
N MET A 182 8.50 5.60 4.28
CA MET A 182 7.16 5.30 3.76
C MET A 182 6.85 3.79 3.86
N GLY A 183 7.76 2.92 3.45
CA GLY A 183 7.57 1.46 3.54
C GLY A 183 7.40 0.99 4.99
N GLY A 184 8.31 1.40 5.88
CA GLY A 184 8.23 1.11 7.31
C GLY A 184 6.93 1.58 7.95
N ALA A 185 6.44 2.73 7.50
CA ALA A 185 5.22 3.33 7.98
C ALA A 185 3.95 2.55 7.56
N VAL A 186 3.88 2.06 6.31
CA VAL A 186 2.76 1.19 5.87
C VAL A 186 2.83 -0.18 6.56
N LEU A 187 4.02 -0.75 6.74
CA LEU A 187 4.21 -2.00 7.52
C LEU A 187 3.73 -1.82 8.97
N SER A 188 4.06 -0.68 9.59
CA SER A 188 3.65 -0.38 10.96
C SER A 188 2.14 -0.35 11.12
N MET A 189 1.41 0.28 10.19
CA MET A 189 -0.05 0.23 10.16
C MET A 189 -0.54 -1.22 10.05
N HIS A 190 -0.03 -1.97 9.07
CA HIS A 190 -0.47 -3.34 8.80
C HIS A 190 -0.29 -4.26 10.02
N TYR A 191 0.91 -4.29 10.61
CA TYR A 191 1.19 -5.18 11.74
C TYR A 191 0.49 -4.72 13.03
N THR A 192 0.24 -3.41 13.20
CA THR A 192 -0.62 -2.93 14.30
C THR A 192 -2.07 -3.40 14.10
N GLY A 193 -2.57 -3.34 12.85
CA GLY A 193 -3.90 -3.87 12.51
C GLY A 193 -4.02 -5.37 12.75
N MET A 194 -2.98 -6.14 12.40
CA MET A 194 -2.88 -7.57 12.72
C MET A 194 -2.83 -7.83 14.23
N ALA A 195 -2.07 -7.03 14.99
CA ALA A 195 -2.02 -7.14 16.44
C ALA A 195 -3.36 -6.82 17.12
N ALA A 196 -4.22 -6.02 16.48
CA ALA A 196 -5.58 -5.78 16.95
C ALA A 196 -6.49 -7.01 16.75
N ALA A 197 -6.20 -7.88 15.79
CA ALA A 197 -7.04 -9.02 15.44
C ALA A 197 -6.90 -10.17 16.44
N ARG A 198 -8.03 -10.62 16.98
CA ARG A 198 -8.16 -11.77 17.86
C ARG A 198 -8.97 -12.85 17.15
N PHE A 199 -8.32 -13.96 16.87
CA PHE A 199 -8.94 -15.13 16.26
C PHE A 199 -9.49 -16.06 17.36
N LYS A 200 -10.75 -16.47 17.24
CA LYS A 200 -11.33 -17.53 18.08
C LYS A 200 -11.85 -18.64 17.18
N ILE A 201 -11.20 -19.80 17.20
CA ILE A 201 -11.57 -20.94 16.36
C ILE A 201 -13.03 -21.33 16.65
N ASN A 202 -13.79 -21.53 15.59
CA ASN A 202 -15.16 -22.02 15.65
C ASN A 202 -15.27 -23.28 14.79
N TYR A 203 -15.13 -24.44 15.44
CA TYR A 203 -15.17 -25.75 14.79
C TYR A 203 -16.52 -26.08 14.14
N GLY A 204 -17.60 -25.36 14.46
CA GLY A 204 -18.92 -25.54 13.86
C GLY A 204 -19.19 -24.64 12.65
N MET A 205 -18.24 -23.77 12.26
CA MET A 205 -18.42 -22.83 11.16
C MET A 205 -18.19 -23.52 9.81
N ILE A 206 -19.27 -23.72 9.06
CA ILE A 206 -19.20 -24.15 7.65
C ILE A 206 -18.77 -22.93 6.83
N ILE A 207 -17.63 -23.04 6.14
CA ILE A 207 -17.16 -22.00 5.22
C ILE A 207 -17.73 -22.27 3.83
N GLU A 208 -18.49 -21.33 3.30
CA GLU A 208 -19.02 -21.36 1.94
C GLU A 208 -17.86 -21.29 0.92
N GLN A 209 -17.82 -22.22 -0.04
CA GLN A 209 -16.67 -22.41 -0.93
C GLN A 209 -16.68 -21.57 -2.23
N THR A 210 -17.62 -20.63 -2.38
CA THR A 210 -17.75 -19.85 -3.62
C THR A 210 -16.65 -18.79 -3.73
N ASN A 211 -16.02 -18.66 -4.90
CA ASN A 211 -14.99 -17.63 -5.21
C ASN A 211 -13.78 -17.61 -4.27
N MET A 212 -13.43 -18.76 -3.69
CA MET A 212 -12.30 -18.88 -2.78
C MET A 212 -10.98 -19.05 -3.51
N LEU A 213 -9.99 -18.31 -3.06
CA LEU A 213 -8.62 -18.48 -3.47
C LEU A 213 -7.77 -18.96 -2.29
N ASP A 214 -6.86 -19.88 -2.61
CA ASP A 214 -5.86 -20.38 -1.66
C ASP A 214 -4.87 -19.27 -1.28
N SER A 215 -4.51 -19.21 0.00
CA SER A 215 -3.55 -18.23 0.53
C SER A 215 -2.22 -18.23 -0.25
N GLY A 216 -1.66 -19.41 -0.55
CA GLY A 216 -0.42 -19.52 -1.30
C GLY A 216 -0.54 -19.03 -2.74
N VAL A 217 -1.66 -19.33 -3.39
CA VAL A 217 -1.94 -18.88 -4.77
C VAL A 217 -2.06 -17.36 -4.83
N ILE A 218 -2.82 -16.75 -3.91
CA ILE A 218 -2.93 -15.28 -3.83
C ILE A 218 -1.57 -14.64 -3.61
N GLY A 219 -0.82 -15.11 -2.60
CA GLY A 219 0.48 -14.53 -2.27
C GLY A 219 1.45 -14.55 -3.45
N PHE A 220 1.53 -15.70 -4.13
CA PHE A 220 2.37 -15.87 -5.31
C PHE A 220 1.92 -14.99 -6.49
N SER A 221 0.64 -15.03 -6.85
CA SER A 221 0.11 -14.27 -7.99
C SER A 221 0.24 -12.76 -7.78
N ILE A 222 -0.02 -12.28 -6.56
CA ILE A 222 0.12 -10.86 -6.21
C ILE A 222 1.59 -10.44 -6.25
N ALA A 223 2.49 -11.22 -5.67
CA ALA A 223 3.91 -10.92 -5.70
C ALA A 223 4.43 -10.82 -7.15
N LEU A 224 4.06 -11.78 -8.00
CA LEU A 224 4.44 -11.76 -9.41
C LEU A 224 3.89 -10.53 -10.14
N ALA A 225 2.60 -10.22 -9.95
CA ALA A 225 1.96 -9.08 -10.60
C ALA A 225 2.58 -7.74 -10.18
N VAL A 226 2.84 -7.55 -8.88
CA VAL A 226 3.41 -6.31 -8.35
C VAL A 226 4.87 -6.12 -8.75
N LEU A 227 5.68 -7.17 -8.68
CA LEU A 227 7.08 -7.11 -9.12
C LEU A 227 7.18 -6.88 -10.64
N GLY A 228 6.35 -7.55 -11.44
CA GLY A 228 6.26 -7.32 -12.88
C GLY A 228 5.86 -5.88 -13.22
N MET A 229 4.86 -5.34 -12.52
CA MET A 229 4.45 -3.94 -12.66
C MET A 229 5.59 -2.98 -12.30
N PHE A 230 6.32 -3.21 -11.20
CA PHE A 230 7.47 -2.38 -10.83
C PHE A 230 8.59 -2.41 -11.87
N ALA A 231 8.87 -3.56 -12.48
CA ALA A 231 9.83 -3.65 -13.57
C ALA A 231 9.40 -2.80 -14.78
N ILE A 232 8.11 -2.86 -15.15
CA ILE A 232 7.56 -2.04 -16.24
C ILE A 232 7.66 -0.55 -15.91
N VAL A 233 7.25 -0.14 -14.71
CA VAL A 233 7.32 1.26 -14.26
C VAL A 233 8.75 1.78 -14.26
N TYR A 234 9.71 0.95 -13.84
CA TYR A 234 11.13 1.30 -13.88
C TYR A 234 11.60 1.58 -15.31
N VAL A 235 11.25 0.73 -16.27
CA VAL A 235 11.56 0.95 -17.70
C VAL A 235 10.92 2.23 -18.24
N VAL A 236 9.65 2.48 -17.89
CA VAL A 236 8.94 3.71 -18.28
C VAL A 236 9.65 4.96 -17.73
N LEU A 237 10.08 4.94 -16.46
CA LEU A 237 10.85 6.03 -15.85
C LEU A 237 12.21 6.24 -16.51
N LEU A 238 12.92 5.16 -16.87
CA LEU A 238 14.20 5.27 -17.59
C LEU A 238 14.00 5.96 -18.95
N ASN A 239 12.99 5.57 -19.71
CA ASN A 239 12.67 6.18 -20.99
C ASN A 239 12.29 7.67 -20.85
N ALA A 240 11.46 8.02 -19.85
CA ALA A 240 11.09 9.39 -19.58
C ALA A 240 12.30 10.28 -19.21
N ASN A 241 13.26 9.75 -18.45
CA ASN A 241 14.49 10.45 -18.13
C ASN A 241 15.40 10.62 -19.37
N TRP A 242 15.51 9.58 -20.21
CA TRP A 242 16.32 9.61 -21.43
C TRP A 242 15.86 10.72 -22.39
N ASN A 243 14.56 10.77 -22.69
CA ASN A 243 13.99 11.75 -23.63
C ASN A 243 14.15 13.22 -23.18
N ARG A 244 14.48 13.47 -21.90
CA ARG A 244 14.75 14.83 -21.38
C ARG A 244 16.23 15.19 -21.39
N SER A 245 17.11 14.20 -21.53
CA SER A 245 18.57 14.40 -21.58
C SER A 245 19.09 14.62 -23.00
N THR A 246 18.28 14.32 -24.01
CA THR A 246 18.50 14.58 -25.44
C THR A 246 17.77 15.83 -25.88
#